data_AF-A0AAD7SX62-F1
#
_entry.id   AF-A0AAD7SX62-F1
#
_cell.length_a   1.000
_cell.length_b   1.000
_cell.length_c   1.000
_cell.angle_alpha   90.00
_cell.angle_beta   90.00
_cell.angle_gamma   90.00
#
_symmetry.space_group_name_H-M   'P 1'
#
loop_
_entity.id
_entity.type
_entity.pdbx_description
1 polymer ?
#
loop_
_entity_poly.entity_id
_entity_poly.type
_entity_poly.pdbx_seq_one_letter_code
_entity_poly.pdbx_strand_id
1 'polypeptide(L)'
;MCDAELKRAGRGSFEEKMAMVAETTLRVVKWYDNHSVTLLSDYTGANPVTEVDRWDRKRKVIIKVPRPAVVKEYNKNMGGVDLLDSLIALYRNKI
;
A
#
# COMPACT_ATOMS: atom_id res chain seq x y z
N MET A 1 -1.98 -11.70 -11.40
CA MET A 1 -3.41 -11.68 -11.07
C MET A 1 -4.04 -10.40 -11.58
N CYS A 2 -5.15 -10.53 -12.29
CA CYS A 2 -5.98 -9.37 -12.65
C CYS A 2 -6.81 -8.91 -11.45
N ASP A 3 -7.43 -7.74 -11.54
CA ASP A 3 -8.24 -7.17 -10.45
C ASP A 3 -9.41 -8.09 -10.07
N ALA A 4 -10.03 -8.73 -11.06
CA ALA A 4 -11.15 -9.64 -10.83
C ALA A 4 -10.73 -10.87 -10.01
N GLU A 5 -9.53 -11.39 -10.25
CA GLU A 5 -8.99 -12.54 -9.52
C GLU A 5 -8.65 -12.17 -8.08
N LEU A 6 -7.97 -11.05 -7.85
CA LEU A 6 -7.65 -10.57 -6.51
C LEU A 6 -8.93 -10.27 -5.71
N LYS A 7 -9.89 -9.60 -6.34
CA LYS A 7 -11.19 -9.33 -5.72
C LYS A 7 -11.91 -10.61 -5.30
N ARG A 8 -11.85 -11.66 -6.13
CA ARG A 8 -12.43 -12.97 -5.82
C ARG A 8 -11.68 -13.70 -4.71
N ALA A 9 -10.35 -13.57 -4.65
CA ALA A 9 -9.52 -14.13 -3.58
C ALA A 9 -9.76 -13.46 -2.22
N GLY A 10 -10.33 -12.24 -2.21
CA GLY A 10 -10.79 -11.55 -1.02
C GLY A 10 -9.87 -10.43 -0.57
N ARG A 11 -10.31 -9.70 0.47
CA ARG A 11 -9.55 -8.59 1.05
C ARG A 11 -8.25 -9.11 1.66
N GLY A 12 -7.16 -8.42 1.37
CA GLY A 12 -5.82 -8.81 1.78
C GLY A 12 -5.09 -9.70 0.79
N SER A 13 -5.76 -10.15 -0.28
CA SER A 13 -5.08 -10.89 -1.35
C SER A 13 -4.04 -10.02 -2.04
N PHE A 14 -2.95 -10.65 -2.46
CA PHE A 14 -1.90 -9.98 -3.20
C PHE A 14 -1.16 -10.94 -4.14
N GLU A 15 -0.46 -10.35 -5.10
CA GLU A 15 0.54 -11.02 -5.92
C GLU A 15 1.83 -10.20 -5.89
N GLU A 16 2.98 -10.89 -5.84
CA GLU A 16 4.30 -10.30 -6.01
C GLU A 16 4.94 -10.85 -7.29
N LYS A 17 5.59 -9.96 -8.05
CA LYS A 17 6.48 -10.31 -9.16
C LYS A 17 7.82 -9.63 -8.95
N MET A 18 8.89 -10.30 -9.37
CA MET A 18 10.24 -9.77 -9.28
C MET A 18 10.88 -9.74 -10.66
N ALA A 19 11.66 -8.70 -10.92
CA ALA A 19 12.47 -8.57 -12.13
C ALA A 19 13.82 -7.96 -11.78
N MET A 20 14.87 -8.39 -12.47
CA MET A 20 16.18 -7.75 -12.40
C MET A 20 16.31 -6.77 -13.57
N VAL A 21 16.59 -5.50 -13.28
CA VAL A 21 16.77 -4.44 -14.27
C VAL A 21 18.04 -3.69 -13.92
N ALA A 22 19.02 -3.68 -14.84
CA ALA A 22 20.31 -3.00 -14.62
C ALA A 22 20.92 -3.30 -13.24
N GLU A 23 21.08 -4.58 -12.91
CA GLU A 23 21.62 -5.09 -11.63
C GLU A 23 20.79 -4.77 -10.38
N THR A 24 19.64 -4.11 -10.53
CA THR A 24 18.72 -3.81 -9.44
C THR A 24 17.55 -4.79 -9.43
N THR A 25 17.27 -5.38 -8.27
CA THR A 25 16.08 -6.23 -8.10
C THR A 25 14.87 -5.37 -7.79
N LEU A 26 13.93 -5.33 -8.73
CA LEU A 26 12.66 -4.66 -8.57
C LEU A 26 11.58 -5.67 -8.16
N ARG A 27 10.72 -5.25 -7.23
CA ARG A 27 9.57 -6.01 -6.75
C ARG A 27 8.30 -5.23 -7.02
N VAL A 28 7.36 -5.86 -7.70
CA VAL A 28 6.02 -5.32 -7.95
C VAL A 28 5.04 -6.11 -7.11
N VAL A 29 4.33 -5.42 -6.22
CA VAL A 29 3.29 -6.02 -5.39
C VAL A 29 1.95 -5.38 -5.73
N LYS A 30 0.98 -6.21 -6.10
CA LYS A 30 -0.41 -5.80 -6.25
C LYS A 30 -1.21 -6.31 -5.07
N TRP A 31 -1.83 -5.43 -4.29
CA TRP A 31 -2.58 -5.76 -3.07
C TRP A 31 -4.01 -5.28 -3.19
N TYR A 32 -4.98 -6.10 -2.78
CA TYR A 32 -6.40 -5.78 -2.85
C TYR A 32 -6.99 -5.59 -1.45
N ASP A 33 -7.50 -4.38 -1.18
CA ASP A 33 -8.31 -4.09 0.00
C ASP A 33 -9.75 -3.75 -0.42
N ASN A 34 -10.14 -2.47 -0.40
CA ASN A 34 -11.39 -2.04 -1.04
C ASN A 34 -11.25 -1.97 -2.56
N HIS A 35 -10.07 -1.58 -3.02
CA HIS A 35 -9.62 -1.55 -4.40
C HIS A 35 -8.19 -2.09 -4.45
N SER A 36 -7.74 -2.51 -5.63
CA SER A 36 -6.35 -2.91 -5.82
C SER A 36 -5.43 -1.70 -5.90
N VAL A 37 -4.26 -1.81 -5.29
CA VAL A 37 -3.13 -0.91 -5.47
C VAL A 37 -1.94 -1.71 -5.99
N THR A 38 -1.09 -1.07 -6.80
CA THR A 38 0.16 -1.67 -7.30
C THR A 38 1.32 -0.80 -6.84
N LEU A 39 2.29 -1.42 -6.17
CA LEU A 39 3.50 -0.77 -5.70
C LEU A 39 4.70 -1.40 -6.39
N LEU A 40 5.64 -0.56 -6.81
CA LEU A 40 6.96 -0.95 -7.30
C LEU A 40 8.00 -0.51 -6.25
N SER A 41 8.92 -1.39 -5.91
CA SER A 41 9.95 -1.13 -4.90
C SER A 41 11.21 -1.91 -5.21
N ASP A 42 12.36 -1.26 -5.05
CA ASP A 42 13.70 -1.87 -5.06
C ASP A 42 14.17 -2.27 -3.65
N TYR A 43 13.48 -1.79 -2.61
CA TYR A 43 13.85 -1.96 -1.21
C TYR A 43 13.12 -3.13 -0.53
N THR A 44 11.79 -3.16 -0.65
CA THR A 44 10.95 -4.08 0.13
C THR A 44 9.83 -4.67 -0.70
N GLY A 45 9.54 -5.94 -0.47
CA GLY A 45 8.55 -6.71 -1.21
C GLY A 45 7.31 -7.04 -0.37
N ALA A 46 6.73 -8.20 -0.62
CA ALA A 46 5.52 -8.60 0.09
C ALA A 46 5.78 -9.06 1.53
N ASN A 47 6.94 -9.65 1.81
CA ASN A 47 7.27 -10.26 3.10
C ASN A 47 8.10 -9.34 4.02
N PRO A 48 7.90 -9.42 5.36
CA PRO A 48 6.91 -10.25 6.04
C PRO A 48 5.49 -9.68 5.90
N VAL A 49 4.51 -10.57 5.70
CA VAL A 49 3.09 -10.20 5.71
C VAL A 49 2.66 -9.93 7.15
N THR A 50 2.05 -8.78 7.38
CA THR A 50 1.51 -8.38 8.68
C THR A 50 0.01 -8.18 8.59
N GLU A 51 -0.70 -8.12 9.70
CA GLU A 51 -2.10 -7.73 9.68
C GLU A 51 -2.27 -6.22 9.92
N VAL A 52 -3.35 -5.66 9.36
CA VAL A 52 -3.79 -4.30 9.64
C VAL A 52 -5.29 -4.29 9.92
N ASP A 53 -5.70 -3.50 10.92
CA ASP A 53 -7.12 -3.27 11.19
C ASP A 53 -7.74 -2.42 10.09
N ARG A 54 -8.81 -2.92 9.48
CA ARG A 54 -9.57 -2.22 8.46
C ARG A 54 -11.05 -2.26 8.79
N TRP A 55 -11.73 -1.14 8.57
CA TRP A 55 -13.18 -1.10 8.61
C TRP A 55 -13.79 -1.88 7.44
N ASP A 56 -14.76 -2.75 7.73
CA ASP A 56 -15.62 -3.36 6.74
C ASP A 56 -16.97 -2.64 6.72
N ARG A 57 -17.24 -1.90 5.64
CA ARG A 57 -18.47 -1.10 5.51
C ARG A 57 -19.73 -1.96 5.43
N LYS A 58 -19.64 -3.20 4.90
CA LYS A 58 -20.80 -4.09 4.76
C LYS A 58 -21.17 -4.70 6.11
N ARG A 59 -20.17 -5.13 6.87
CA ARG A 59 -20.35 -5.78 8.18
C ARG A 59 -20.43 -4.78 9.34
N LYS A 60 -20.01 -3.54 9.13
CA LYS A 60 -19.90 -2.48 10.15
C LYS A 60 -19.04 -2.91 11.34
N VAL A 61 -17.93 -3.59 11.07
CA VAL A 61 -16.96 -4.05 12.07
C VAL A 61 -15.54 -3.84 11.57
N ILE A 62 -14.59 -3.84 12.50
CA ILE A 62 -13.16 -3.89 12.18
C ILE A 62 -12.80 -5.35 11.87
N ILE A 63 -12.04 -5.56 10.80
CA ILE A 63 -11.48 -6.85 10.42
C ILE A 63 -9.95 -6.76 10.32
N LYS A 64 -9.27 -7.87 10.59
CA LYS A 64 -7.84 -8.02 10.32
C LYS A 64 -7.65 -8.39 8.85
N VAL A 65 -6.84 -7.59 8.14
CA VAL A 65 -6.54 -7.81 6.72
C VAL A 65 -5.05 -8.07 6.56
N PRO A 66 -4.65 -9.17 5.90
CA PRO A 66 -3.26 -9.39 5.51
C PRO A 66 -2.74 -8.22 4.65
N ARG A 67 -1.60 -7.67 5.04
CA ARG A 67 -0.96 -6.50 4.45
C ARG A 67 0.51 -6.81 4.16
N PRO A 68 0.92 -6.73 2.89
CA PRO A 68 2.32 -6.87 2.49
C PRO A 68 3.24 -5.82 3.14
N ALA A 69 4.50 -6.15 3.38
CA ALA A 69 5.49 -5.27 3.99
C ALA A 69 5.66 -3.94 3.22
N VAL A 70 5.70 -3.98 1.90
CA VAL A 70 5.80 -2.77 1.06
C VAL A 70 4.66 -1.79 1.27
N VAL A 71 3.43 -2.26 1.51
CA VAL A 71 2.27 -1.40 1.80
C VAL A 71 2.44 -0.73 3.16
N LYS A 72 2.98 -1.44 4.15
CA LYS A 72 3.28 -0.88 5.48
C LYS A 72 4.32 0.24 5.34
N GLU A 73 5.41 -0.04 4.64
CA GLU A 73 6.53 0.90 4.53
C GLU A 73 6.15 2.14 3.74
N TYR A 74 5.41 1.98 2.64
CA TYR A 74 4.88 3.11 1.88
C TYR A 74 4.00 4.02 2.76
N ASN A 75 3.01 3.45 3.46
CA ASN A 75 2.11 4.23 4.31
C ASN A 75 2.82 4.93 5.48
N LYS A 76 3.89 4.32 6.01
CA LYS A 76 4.70 4.93 7.08
C LYS A 76 5.41 6.20 6.59
N ASN A 77 5.87 6.21 5.34
CA ASN A 77 6.70 7.28 4.79
C ASN A 77 5.92 8.31 3.94
N MET A 78 4.65 8.05 3.63
CA MET A 78 3.79 8.92 2.81
C MET A 78 3.55 10.33 3.38
N GLY A 79 3.47 10.49 4.70
CA GLY A 79 2.95 11.72 5.32
C GLY A 79 3.87 12.95 5.28
N GLY A 80 5.11 12.83 4.80
CA GLY A 80 6.06 13.95 4.79
C GLY A 80 5.65 15.09 3.86
N VAL A 81 5.14 14.77 2.67
CA VAL A 81 4.71 15.77 1.69
C VAL A 81 3.42 16.46 2.15
N ASP A 82 2.42 15.69 2.60
CA ASP A 82 1.17 16.25 3.12
C ASP A 82 1.40 17.18 4.32
N LEU A 83 2.35 16.83 5.19
CA LEU A 83 2.73 17.67 6.33
C LEU A 83 3.37 18.99 5.85
N LEU A 84 4.29 18.92 4.89
CA LEU A 84 4.90 20.11 4.30
C LEU A 84 3.85 21.02 3.67
N ASP A 85 2.93 20.46 2.88
CA ASP A 85 1.84 21.22 2.25
C ASP A 85 0.94 21.88 3.30
N SER A 86 0.62 21.15 4.38
CA SER A 86 -0.11 21.70 5.52
C SER A 86 0.63 22.88 6.17
N LEU A 87 1.94 22.78 6.37
CA LEU A 87 2.74 23.85 6.95
C LEU A 87 2.81 25.08 6.02
N ILE A 88 2.99 24.87 4.71
CA ILE A 88 2.95 25.95 3.71
C ILE A 88 1.60 26.66 3.73
N ALA A 89 0.50 25.91 3.82
CA ALA A 89 -0.84 26.49 3.89
C ALA A 89 -1.08 27.27 5.20
N LEU A 90 -0.60 26.75 6.34
CA LEU A 90 -0.73 27.39 7.66
C LEU A 90 0.07 28.70 7.76
N TYR A 91 1.29 28.71 7.24
CA TYR A 91 2.21 29.85 7.32
C TYR A 91 2.31 30.64 6.01
N ARG A 92 1.26 30.57 5.18
CA ARG A 92 1.25 31.27 3.88
C ARG A 92 1.29 32.78 4.13
N ASN A 93 2.43 33.40 3.86
CA ASN A 93 2.56 34.86 3.89
C ASN A 93 1.59 35.46 2.87
N LYS A 94 0.64 36.27 3.35
CA LYS A 94 -0.14 37.16 2.50
C LYS A 94 0.73 38.37 2.21
N ILE A 95 1.26 38.45 0.99
CA ILE A 95 1.71 39.72 0.41
C ILE A 95 0.44 40.48 -0.01
#